data_AF-A0A7J4K5X5-F1
#
_entry.id   AF-A0A7J4K5X5-F1
#
_cell.length_a   1.000
_cell.length_b   1.000
_cell.length_c   1.000
_cell.angle_alpha   90.00
_cell.angle_beta   90.00
_cell.angle_gamma   90.00
#
_symmetry.space_group_name_H-M   'P 1'
#
loop_
_entity.id
_entity.type
_entity.pdbx_description
1 polymer ?
#
loop_
_entity_poly.entity_id
_entity_poly.type
_entity_poly.pdbx_seq_one_letter_code
_entity_poly.pdbx_strand_id
1 'polypeptide(L)'
;MLSDRKGIVFTRPRDTISFFVGLLLTAFGALPLIVKLGFLKISLPGFMASLPFNIAVWIMAVAGLYVVIDGFIEPPAHSLHWFLIIAGIVLFVTGLIPLLFKFGVIGLDLGGFLNNMYVYQSIITVEGLLLMIGGLTEH
;
A
#
# COMPACT_ATOMS: atom_id res chain seq x y z
N MET A 1 -3.74 -4.47 41.19
CA MET A 1 -4.26 -4.46 39.81
C MET A 1 -3.27 -3.69 38.95
N LEU A 2 -2.26 -4.39 38.41
CA LEU A 2 -1.35 -3.79 37.44
C LEU A 2 -2.11 -3.73 36.12
N SER A 3 -2.30 -2.51 35.63
CA SER A 3 -2.88 -2.24 34.32
C SER A 3 -2.01 -2.94 33.29
N ASP A 4 -2.54 -4.03 32.74
CA ASP A 4 -2.01 -4.73 31.58
C ASP A 4 -2.20 -3.79 30.38
N ARG A 5 -1.29 -2.81 30.25
CA ARG A 5 -1.27 -1.93 29.10
C ARG A 5 -0.79 -2.79 27.95
N LYS A 6 -1.73 -3.27 27.15
CA LYS A 6 -1.49 -3.73 25.79
C LYS A 6 -0.81 -2.59 25.03
N GLY A 7 0.52 -2.58 25.08
CA GLY A 7 1.34 -1.68 24.33
C GLY A 7 1.44 -2.20 22.91
N ILE A 8 1.62 -1.30 21.96
CA ILE A 8 2.01 -1.69 20.61
C ILE A 8 3.41 -2.30 20.73
N VAL A 9 3.52 -3.62 20.54
CA VAL A 9 4.80 -4.32 20.55
C VAL A 9 5.08 -4.81 19.14
N PHE A 10 6.15 -4.28 18.54
CA PHE A 10 6.70 -4.85 17.32
C PHE A 10 7.44 -6.13 17.67
N THR A 11 6.76 -7.27 17.54
CA THR A 11 7.33 -8.55 17.98
C THR A 11 8.35 -9.11 17.00
N ARG A 12 8.20 -8.80 15.71
CA ARG A 12 9.11 -9.25 14.65
C ARG A 12 9.61 -8.08 13.81
N PRO A 13 10.84 -8.14 13.28
CA PRO A 13 11.36 -7.13 12.34
C PRO A 13 10.43 -6.91 11.14
N ARG A 14 9.74 -7.97 10.69
CA ARG A 14 8.76 -7.89 9.59
C ARG A 14 7.59 -6.97 9.91
N ASP A 15 7.07 -6.98 11.14
CA ASP A 15 5.89 -6.21 11.55
C ASP A 15 6.22 -4.71 11.50
N THR A 16 7.46 -4.38 11.91
CA THR A 16 8.00 -3.02 11.83
C THR A 16 8.12 -2.56 10.37
N ILE A 17 8.65 -3.41 9.49
CA ILE A 17 8.78 -3.11 8.06
C ILE A 17 7.40 -2.91 7.43
N SER A 18 6.45 -3.82 7.66
CA SER A 18 5.08 -3.72 7.15
C SER A 18 4.37 -2.45 7.63
N PHE A 19 4.57 -2.07 8.89
CA PHE A 19 4.04 -0.82 9.44
C PHE A 19 4.63 0.42 8.73
N PHE A 20 5.96 0.50 8.57
CA PHE A 20 6.59 1.63 7.90
C PHE A 20 6.27 1.69 6.40
N VAL A 21 6.19 0.54 5.73
CA VAL A 21 5.75 0.47 4.33
C VAL A 21 4.30 0.94 4.20
N GLY A 22 3.41 0.48 5.09
CA GLY A 22 2.03 0.94 5.15
C GLY A 22 1.93 2.45 5.38
N LEU A 23 2.70 2.99 6.34
CA LEU A 23 2.74 4.41 6.65
C LEU A 23 3.21 5.25 5.45
N LEU A 24 4.25 4.80 4.75
CA LEU A 24 4.71 5.46 3.53
C LEU A 24 3.64 5.41 2.45
N LEU A 25 3.02 4.26 2.19
CA LEU A 25 1.96 4.12 1.20
C LEU A 25 0.76 5.03 1.53
N THR A 26 0.30 5.03 2.79
CA THR A 26 -0.77 5.92 3.24
C THR A 26 -0.38 7.38 3.07
N ALA A 27 0.85 7.79 3.40
CA ALA A 27 1.29 9.16 3.16
C ALA A 27 1.30 9.50 1.67
N PHE A 28 1.80 8.62 0.80
CA PHE A 28 1.83 8.84 -0.64
C PHE A 28 0.44 8.87 -1.28
N GLY A 29 -0.52 8.10 -0.76
CA GLY A 29 -1.91 8.09 -1.23
C GLY A 29 -2.75 9.22 -0.67
N ALA A 30 -2.68 9.47 0.64
CA ALA A 30 -3.58 10.41 1.32
C ALA A 30 -3.16 11.87 1.08
N LEU A 31 -1.86 12.16 1.04
CA LEU A 31 -1.37 13.54 1.00
C LEU A 31 -1.78 14.28 -0.28
N PRO A 32 -1.69 13.68 -1.49
CA PRO A 32 -2.19 14.34 -2.68
C PRO A 32 -3.73 14.34 -2.77
N LEU A 33 -4.45 13.40 -2.13
CA LEU A 33 -5.91 13.47 -1.97
C LEU A 33 -6.32 14.68 -1.13
N ILE A 34 -5.67 14.89 0.02
CA ILE A 34 -5.97 16.00 0.95
C ILE A 34 -5.69 17.36 0.28
N VAL A 35 -4.60 17.46 -0.50
CA VAL A 35 -4.28 18.68 -1.27
C VAL A 35 -5.32 18.93 -2.36
N LYS A 36 -5.75 17.89 -3.10
CA LYS A 36 -6.77 18.03 -4.15
C LYS A 36 -8.17 18.35 -3.61
N LEU A 37 -8.51 17.84 -2.44
CA LEU A 37 -9.77 18.15 -1.75
C LEU A 37 -9.79 19.57 -1.16
N GLY A 38 -8.69 20.33 -1.28
CA GLY A 38 -8.61 21.72 -0.84
C GLY A 38 -8.43 21.91 0.67
N PHE A 39 -8.25 20.83 1.42
CA PHE A 39 -7.96 20.89 2.87
C PHE A 39 -6.56 21.46 3.14
N LEU A 40 -5.61 21.26 2.23
CA LEU A 40 -4.26 21.80 2.30
C LEU A 40 -3.92 22.61 1.03
N LYS A 41 -3.66 23.90 1.18
CA LYS A 41 -3.20 24.80 0.10
C LYS A 41 -1.68 24.77 -0.08
N ILE A 42 -1.08 23.60 0.04
CA ILE A 42 0.36 23.41 -0.17
C ILE A 42 0.57 23.04 -1.63
N SER A 43 1.40 23.80 -2.35
CA SER A 43 1.86 23.39 -3.66
C SER A 43 2.76 22.18 -3.50
N LEU A 44 2.30 21.01 -3.95
CA LEU A 44 3.12 19.81 -3.99
C LEU A 44 4.34 20.08 -4.88
N PRO A 45 5.57 19.81 -4.41
CA PRO A 45 6.76 19.87 -5.24
C PRO A 45 6.56 19.07 -6.53
N GLY A 46 7.09 19.56 -7.66
CA GLY A 46 6.88 18.90 -8.97
C GLY A 46 7.28 17.42 -9.01
N PHE A 47 8.27 17.03 -8.19
CA PHE A 47 8.67 15.63 -8.04
C PHE A 47 7.61 14.75 -7.32
N MET A 48 6.72 15.33 -6.51
CA MET A 48 5.55 14.61 -5.96
C MET A 48 4.39 14.55 -6.98
N ALA A 49 4.47 15.30 -8.07
CA ALA A 49 3.48 15.30 -9.15
C ALA A 49 3.86 14.38 -10.33
N SER A 50 5.16 14.22 -10.64
CA SER A 50 5.63 13.51 -11.86
C SER A 50 6.46 12.24 -11.60
N LEU A 51 7.29 12.24 -10.56
CA LEU A 51 8.14 11.11 -10.15
C LEU A 51 7.40 9.94 -9.46
N PRO A 52 6.23 10.12 -8.79
CA PRO A 52 5.58 9.00 -8.10
C PRO A 52 5.06 7.98 -9.11
N PHE A 53 4.58 8.38 -10.29
CA PHE A 53 3.89 7.42 -11.15
C PHE A 53 4.81 6.32 -11.68
N ASN A 54 6.09 6.60 -11.88
CA ASN A 54 7.03 5.55 -12.29
C ASN A 54 7.58 4.79 -11.08
N ILE A 55 8.17 5.49 -10.10
CA ILE A 55 8.84 4.81 -8.97
C ILE A 55 7.81 4.17 -8.02
N ALA A 56 6.68 4.83 -7.74
CA ALA A 56 5.65 4.27 -6.88
C ALA A 56 4.98 3.04 -7.51
N VAL A 57 4.84 2.97 -8.84
CA VAL A 57 4.33 1.75 -9.50
C VAL A 57 5.28 0.57 -9.29
N TRP A 58 6.59 0.79 -9.38
CA TRP A 58 7.59 -0.23 -9.02
C TRP A 58 7.53 -0.60 -7.54
N ILE A 59 7.50 0.39 -6.64
CA ILE A 59 7.44 0.16 -5.19
C ILE A 59 6.17 -0.60 -4.82
N MET A 60 5.01 -0.26 -5.40
CA MET A 60 3.77 -0.97 -5.17
C MET A 60 3.83 -2.40 -5.68
N ALA A 61 4.37 -2.65 -6.88
CA ALA A 61 4.51 -4.03 -7.36
C ALA A 61 5.37 -4.86 -6.39
N VAL A 62 6.50 -4.32 -5.94
CA VAL A 62 7.38 -5.01 -4.97
C VAL A 62 6.70 -5.17 -3.61
N ALA A 63 6.02 -4.13 -3.12
CA ALA A 63 5.31 -4.15 -1.85
C ALA A 63 4.16 -5.17 -1.89
N GLY A 64 3.35 -5.19 -2.96
CA GLY A 64 2.26 -6.14 -3.12
C GLY A 64 2.76 -7.58 -3.14
N LEU A 65 3.84 -7.84 -3.88
CA LEU A 65 4.49 -9.15 -3.86
C LEU A 65 4.97 -9.55 -2.46
N TYR A 66 5.56 -8.61 -1.72
CA TYR A 66 5.97 -8.82 -0.33
C TYR A 66 4.77 -9.15 0.58
N VAL A 67 3.65 -8.43 0.47
CA VAL A 67 2.43 -8.71 1.24
C VAL A 67 1.88 -10.10 0.91
N VAL A 68 1.90 -10.52 -0.36
CA VAL A 68 1.49 -11.87 -0.75
C VAL A 68 2.35 -12.93 -0.07
N ILE A 69 3.67 -12.75 -0.09
CA ILE A 69 4.61 -13.67 0.56
C ILE A 69 4.35 -13.75 2.07
N ASP A 70 4.17 -12.60 2.73
CA ASP A 70 3.89 -12.56 4.17
C ASP A 70 2.55 -13.22 4.49
N GLY A 71 1.54 -13.00 3.64
CA GLY A 71 0.25 -13.69 3.70
C GLY A 71 0.40 -15.22 3.65
N PHE A 72 1.21 -15.77 2.74
CA PHE A 72 1.47 -17.22 2.67
C PHE A 72 2.24 -17.79 3.87
N ILE A 73 3.06 -16.98 4.53
CA ILE A 73 3.82 -17.38 5.72
C ILE A 73 2.93 -17.38 6.98
N GLU A 74 1.91 -16.52 7.02
CA GLU A 74 1.04 -16.38 8.17
C GLU A 74 0.18 -17.65 8.40
N PRO A 75 0.03 -18.15 9.65
CA PRO A 75 -0.73 -19.36 9.91
C PRO A 75 -2.18 -19.27 9.41
N PRO A 76 -2.71 -20.30 8.73
CA PRO A 76 -4.03 -20.27 8.11
C PRO A 76 -5.20 -20.21 9.12
N ALA A 77 -4.90 -20.26 10.42
CA ALA A 77 -5.89 -20.23 11.50
C ALA A 77 -6.48 -18.84 11.77
N HIS A 78 -5.95 -17.77 11.18
CA HIS A 78 -6.44 -16.41 11.38
C HIS A 78 -7.07 -15.87 10.09
N SER A 79 -8.25 -15.25 10.21
CA SER A 79 -8.95 -14.61 9.08
C SER A 79 -8.09 -13.56 8.38
N LEU A 80 -7.12 -12.97 9.10
CA LEU A 80 -6.13 -12.02 8.59
C LEU A 80 -5.27 -12.59 7.45
N HIS A 81 -5.01 -13.90 7.44
CA HIS A 81 -4.24 -14.60 6.41
C HIS A 81 -4.80 -14.34 5.00
N TRP A 82 -6.10 -14.60 4.83
CA TRP A 82 -6.77 -14.42 3.54
C TRP A 82 -6.87 -12.95 3.14
N PHE A 83 -7.06 -12.05 4.10
CA PHE A 83 -7.07 -10.60 3.82
C PHE A 83 -5.72 -10.12 3.30
N LEU A 84 -4.60 -10.53 3.91
CA LEU A 84 -3.26 -10.17 3.46
C LEU A 84 -2.96 -10.72 2.06
N ILE A 85 -3.28 -11.98 1.79
CA ILE A 85 -3.06 -12.57 0.46
C ILE A 85 -3.87 -11.83 -0.60
N ILE A 86 -5.17 -11.58 -0.36
CA ILE A 86 -6.03 -10.90 -1.34
C ILE A 86 -5.56 -9.46 -1.56
N ALA A 87 -5.30 -8.71 -0.49
CA ALA A 87 -4.78 -7.35 -0.55
C ALA A 87 -3.45 -7.29 -1.32
N GLY A 88 -2.52 -8.18 -0.99
CA GLY A 88 -1.22 -8.30 -1.66
C GLY A 88 -1.36 -8.60 -3.16
N ILE A 89 -2.26 -9.51 -3.55
CA ILE A 89 -2.50 -9.84 -4.97
C ILE A 89 -3.06 -8.62 -5.70
N VAL A 90 -4.05 -7.93 -5.12
CA VAL A 90 -4.63 -6.72 -5.71
C VAL A 90 -3.56 -5.64 -5.89
N LEU A 91 -2.72 -5.42 -4.88
CA LEU A 91 -1.65 -4.44 -4.89
C LEU A 91 -0.55 -4.80 -5.92
N PHE A 92 -0.19 -6.08 -5.98
CA PHE A 92 0.75 -6.59 -6.96
C PHE A 92 0.24 -6.40 -8.38
N VAL A 93 -1.00 -6.82 -8.66
CA VAL A 93 -1.61 -6.73 -9.99
C VAL A 93 -1.81 -5.28 -10.44
N THR A 94 -2.26 -4.41 -9.53
CA THR A 94 -2.44 -2.97 -9.82
C THR A 94 -1.12 -2.24 -10.06
N GLY A 95 -0.01 -2.68 -9.45
CA GLY A 95 1.33 -2.18 -9.76
C GLY A 95 1.97 -2.82 -10.99
N LEU A 96 1.77 -4.12 -11.20
CA LEU A 96 2.42 -4.88 -12.28
C LEU A 96 1.81 -4.58 -13.66
N ILE A 97 0.49 -4.44 -13.77
CA ILE A 97 -0.16 -4.23 -15.08
C ILE A 97 0.30 -2.93 -15.78
N PRO A 98 0.31 -1.75 -15.12
CA PRO A 98 0.82 -0.52 -15.75
C PRO A 98 2.27 -0.65 -16.19
N LEU A 99 3.06 -1.44 -15.45
CA LEU A 99 4.47 -1.67 -15.70
C LEU A 99 4.65 -2.56 -16.94
N LEU A 100 3.94 -3.68 -17.02
CA LEU A 100 3.94 -4.57 -18.19
C LEU A 100 3.40 -3.88 -19.45
N PHE A 101 2.39 -3.02 -19.32
CA PHE A 101 1.88 -2.21 -20.43
C PHE A 101 2.93 -1.21 -20.93
N LYS A 102 3.62 -0.51 -20.02
CA LYS A 102 4.68 0.44 -20.36
C LYS A 102 5.85 -0.21 -21.13
N PHE A 103 6.19 -1.46 -20.81
CA PHE A 103 7.22 -2.21 -21.53
C PHE A 103 6.71 -2.92 -22.78
N GLY A 104 5.44 -2.77 -23.14
CA GLY A 104 4.84 -3.40 -24.31
C GLY A 104 4.71 -4.93 -24.20
N VAL A 105 4.77 -5.48 -22.98
CA VAL A 105 4.65 -6.93 -22.73
C VAL A 105 3.20 -7.39 -22.87
N ILE A 106 2.25 -6.55 -22.48
CA ILE A 106 0.81 -6.78 -22.60
C ILE A 106 0.13 -5.62 -23.32
N GLY A 107 -0.92 -5.91 -24.11
CA GLY A 107 -1.74 -4.90 -24.78
C GLY A 107 -2.92 -4.39 -23.93
N LEU A 108 -3.03 -4.84 -22.68
CA LEU A 108 -4.15 -4.51 -21.79
C LEU A 108 -3.85 -3.22 -21.02
N ASP A 109 -4.57 -2.15 -21.36
CA ASP A 109 -4.44 -0.85 -20.71
C ASP A 109 -5.49 -0.69 -19.59
N LEU A 110 -5.07 -0.93 -18.34
CA LEU A 110 -5.85 -0.51 -17.17
C LEU A 110 -5.75 0.99 -16.90
N GLY A 111 -4.97 1.71 -17.69
CA GLY A 111 -4.74 3.14 -17.59
C GLY A 111 -6.04 3.94 -17.61
N GLY A 112 -7.12 3.52 -18.29
CA GLY A 112 -8.41 4.23 -18.17
C GLY A 112 -8.97 4.29 -16.73
N PHE A 113 -8.81 3.21 -15.96
CA PHE A 113 -9.30 3.10 -14.58
C PHE A 113 -8.27 3.64 -13.57
N LEU A 114 -6.98 3.39 -13.82
CA LEU A 114 -5.87 3.82 -12.96
C LEU A 114 -5.37 5.25 -13.24
N ASN A 115 -5.66 5.84 -14.41
CA ASN A 115 -5.39 7.26 -14.70
C ASN A 115 -6.35 8.18 -13.95
N ASN A 116 -7.44 7.65 -13.39
CA ASN A 116 -8.21 8.41 -12.42
C ASN A 116 -7.40 8.49 -11.12
N MET A 117 -6.59 9.55 -11.03
CA MET A 117 -5.71 9.83 -9.91
C MET A 117 -6.43 9.77 -8.56
N TYR A 118 -7.74 10.05 -8.50
CA TYR A 118 -8.52 9.91 -7.27
C TYR A 118 -8.72 8.45 -6.86
N VAL A 119 -9.06 7.57 -7.80
CA VAL A 119 -9.29 6.14 -7.54
C VAL A 119 -7.97 5.48 -7.14
N TYR A 120 -6.91 5.73 -7.91
CA TYR A 120 -5.57 5.22 -7.65
C TYR A 120 -5.07 5.60 -6.24
N GLN A 121 -5.18 6.88 -5.87
CA GLN A 121 -4.73 7.32 -4.55
C GLN A 121 -5.61 6.82 -3.42
N SER A 122 -6.91 6.63 -3.66
CA SER A 122 -7.81 6.05 -2.67
C SER A 122 -7.44 4.60 -2.36
N ILE A 123 -7.17 3.80 -3.40
CA ILE A 123 -6.72 2.41 -3.26
C ILE A 123 -5.41 2.35 -2.47
N ILE A 124 -4.40 3.12 -2.87
CA ILE A 124 -3.11 3.17 -2.16
C ILE A 124 -3.28 3.55 -0.69
N THR A 125 -4.15 4.51 -0.41
CA THR A 125 -4.41 4.96 0.97
C THR A 125 -5.02 3.85 1.82
N VAL A 126 -6.05 3.18 1.29
CA VAL A 126 -6.73 2.08 1.99
C VAL A 126 -5.78 0.90 2.21
N GLU A 127 -5.03 0.53 1.19
CA GLU A 127 -4.04 -0.56 1.27
C GLU A 127 -2.91 -0.23 2.25
N GLY A 128 -2.38 0.99 2.23
CA GLY A 128 -1.39 1.44 3.20
C GLY A 128 -1.92 1.37 4.63
N LEU A 129 -3.19 1.73 4.85
CA LEU A 129 -3.84 1.62 6.16
C LEU A 129 -4.01 0.16 6.59
N LEU A 130 -4.41 -0.73 5.67
CA LEU A 130 -4.50 -2.17 5.95
C LEU A 130 -3.14 -2.75 6.34
N LEU A 131 -2.05 -2.34 5.66
CA LEU A 131 -0.69 -2.73 6.01
C LEU A 131 -0.25 -2.21 7.37
N MET A 132 -0.59 -0.96 7.71
CA MET A 132 -0.31 -0.41 9.04
C MET A 132 -1.04 -1.20 10.13
N ILE A 133 -2.32 -1.54 9.91
CA ILE A 133 -3.10 -2.34 10.85
C ILE A 133 -2.54 -3.76 10.96
N GLY A 134 -2.13 -4.37 9.84
CA GLY A 134 -1.48 -5.68 9.81
C GLY A 134 -0.14 -5.69 10.57
N GLY A 135 0.67 -4.63 10.42
CA GLY A 135 1.91 -4.44 11.18
C GLY A 135 1.69 -4.11 12.66
N LEU A 136 0.50 -3.65 13.04
CA LEU A 136 0.08 -3.36 14.42
C LEU A 136 -0.54 -4.57 15.14
N THR A 137 -0.42 -5.78 14.58
CA THR A 137 -1.05 -6.97 15.19
C THR A 137 -0.44 -7.29 16.57
N GLU A 138 -1.27 -7.15 17.59
CA GLU A 138 -1.00 -7.60 18.96
C GLU A 138 -1.03 -9.12 19.01
N HIS A 139 0.07 -9.74 19.46
CA HIS A 139 0.05 -11.05 20.09
C HIS A 139 0.04 -10.89 21.60
#